data_AF-D3FA03-F1
#
_entry.id   AF-D3FA03-F1
#
_cell.length_a   1.000
_cell.length_b   1.000
_cell.length_c   1.000
_cell.angle_alpha   90.00
_cell.angle_beta   90.00
_cell.angle_gamma   90.00
#
_symmetry.space_group_name_H-M   'P 1'
#
loop_
_entity.id
_entity.type
_entity.pdbx_description
1 polymer ?
#
loop_
_entity_poly.entity_id
_entity_poly.type
_entity_poly.pdbx_seq_one_letter_code
_entity_poly.pdbx_strand_id
1 'polypeptide(L)'
;MTDSRTPRPHRPEPIGWGTVEPLAGRAQTIAKGWLLLLLERAPLDAVGAIPAAALAAEGPALCNAVVRALGSDVELDRLRPDGDLAALAGRIGPLAGAGPGDAAATVAAVDALRACIWAAALDTPASADAATVRALADRLGEVTAVVTGTAVATAVPAVAAAPPAAAQAAGPPAPHAAPPPATAGLPPAAAPPAPPPAAAPAAGPPAPAASPPPAAAPPPAAPPPAAPPPAAPPPAAPPPAAPPPREDEPLPHGEEPANGGPAPFAEPAYGEPAPEVHDLRAGQPDAADSPNGSVTQLPQRPDADLRHGAAGAMDDGDLWIATLERHIDRCQREGGGLALLRVELVDADRVAASAPEGQAGVPYGRLAQAVRRAIRRQDLVASDHQGRAWVIAPGVGRAGAIALAERIGAGVEHGETWRGAPLAATIGFAVYGEDGRDGPTLIDRAEEAMLAATAAGVRIGEAIPQSDDDGQSGPRLVR
;
A
#
# COMPACT_ATOMS: atom_id res chain seq x y z
N MET A 1 42.12 -34.95 5.92
CA MET A 1 41.47 -34.26 7.06
C MET A 1 41.22 -32.82 6.62
N THR A 2 40.07 -32.56 6.02
CA THR A 2 39.60 -31.20 5.73
C THR A 2 39.20 -30.56 7.07
N ASP A 3 39.90 -29.49 7.41
CA ASP A 3 39.71 -28.70 8.63
C ASP A 3 38.26 -28.16 8.65
N SER A 4 37.38 -28.87 9.35
CA SER A 4 35.97 -28.51 9.53
C SER A 4 35.89 -27.43 10.60
N ARG A 5 36.28 -26.21 10.24
CA ARG A 5 36.10 -25.06 11.13
C ARG A 5 34.62 -24.90 11.43
N THR A 6 34.28 -24.93 12.72
CA THR A 6 32.94 -24.62 13.22
C THR A 6 32.50 -23.30 12.60
N PRO A 7 31.38 -23.26 11.85
CA PRO A 7 30.90 -22.03 11.24
C PRO A 7 30.68 -21.01 12.35
N ARG A 8 31.45 -19.92 12.30
CA ARG A 8 31.23 -18.80 13.21
C ARG A 8 29.96 -18.08 12.76
N PRO A 9 29.06 -17.69 13.67
CA PRO A 9 27.92 -16.88 13.30
C PRO A 9 28.44 -15.59 12.67
N HIS A 10 28.06 -15.36 11.40
CA HIS A 10 28.36 -14.10 10.73
C HIS A 10 27.45 -13.02 11.30
N ARG A 11 28.04 -11.87 11.63
CA ARG A 11 27.26 -10.70 12.00
C ARG A 11 26.49 -10.20 10.77
N PRO A 12 25.17 -9.95 10.85
CA PRO A 12 24.42 -9.40 9.73
C PRO A 12 25.01 -8.07 9.27
N GLU A 13 25.18 -7.91 7.96
CA GLU A 13 25.69 -6.66 7.40
C GLU A 13 24.57 -5.59 7.34
N PRO A 14 24.90 -4.29 7.50
CA PRO A 14 23.94 -3.22 7.29
C PRO A 14 23.37 -3.23 5.88
N ILE A 15 22.07 -2.90 5.76
CA ILE A 15 21.37 -2.83 4.47
C ILE A 15 21.76 -1.55 3.73
N GLY A 16 21.88 -1.64 2.40
CA GLY A 16 22.16 -0.47 1.56
C GLY A 16 21.13 0.65 1.75
N TRP A 17 21.61 1.89 1.84
CA TRP A 17 20.76 3.06 2.16
C TRP A 17 19.60 3.28 1.16
N GLY A 18 19.76 2.86 -0.09
CA GLY A 18 18.68 2.89 -1.09
C GLY A 18 17.43 2.07 -0.74
N THR A 19 17.55 1.07 0.14
CA THR A 19 16.40 0.30 0.67
C THR A 19 15.85 0.93 1.95
N VAL A 20 16.71 1.55 2.76
CA VAL A 20 16.37 2.11 4.08
C VAL A 20 15.66 3.45 3.96
N GLU A 21 16.08 4.32 3.02
CA GLU A 21 15.50 5.66 2.86
C GLU A 21 13.99 5.64 2.56
N PRO A 22 13.47 4.83 1.60
CA PRO A 22 12.02 4.74 1.37
C PRO A 22 11.26 4.24 2.59
N LEU A 23 11.84 3.30 3.33
CA LEU A 23 11.22 2.73 4.53
C LEU A 23 11.17 3.76 5.68
N ALA A 24 12.21 4.58 5.82
CA ALA A 24 12.28 5.66 6.80
C ALA A 24 11.21 6.73 6.52
N GLY A 25 10.99 7.06 5.24
CA GLY A 25 9.89 7.94 4.80
C GLY A 25 8.50 7.44 5.16
N ARG A 26 8.34 6.13 5.43
CA ARG A 26 7.06 5.48 5.81
C ARG A 26 6.87 5.32 7.32
N ALA A 27 7.72 5.94 8.17
CA ALA A 27 7.67 5.75 9.61
C ALA A 27 6.29 6.05 10.26
N GLN A 28 5.57 7.06 9.76
CA GLN A 28 4.21 7.36 10.21
C GLN A 28 3.23 6.22 9.91
N THR A 29 3.30 5.67 8.70
CA THR A 29 2.46 4.54 8.25
C THR A 29 2.78 3.28 9.03
N ILE A 30 4.06 3.02 9.31
CA ILE A 30 4.50 1.89 10.15
C ILE A 30 3.96 2.04 11.57
N ALA A 31 4.05 3.22 12.18
CA ALA A 31 3.50 3.49 13.51
C ALA A 31 1.98 3.30 13.57
N LYS A 32 1.25 3.74 12.54
CA LYS A 32 -0.20 3.48 12.42
C LYS A 32 -0.49 1.97 12.34
N GLY A 33 0.24 1.24 11.49
CA GLY A 33 0.11 -0.20 11.38
C GLY A 33 0.40 -0.92 12.71
N TRP A 34 1.42 -0.45 13.43
CA TRP A 34 1.78 -0.99 14.74
C TRP A 34 0.67 -0.77 15.77
N LEU A 35 0.08 0.42 15.83
CA LEU A 35 -1.08 0.69 16.70
C LEU A 35 -2.25 -0.26 16.41
N LEU A 36 -2.59 -0.42 15.13
CA LEU A 36 -3.69 -1.30 14.72
C LEU A 36 -3.40 -2.75 15.10
N LEU A 37 -2.18 -3.23 14.90
CA LEU A 37 -1.79 -4.59 15.26
C LEU A 37 -1.78 -4.81 16.78
N LEU A 38 -1.41 -3.80 17.57
CA LEU A 38 -1.52 -3.85 19.03
C LEU A 38 -2.98 -3.95 19.47
N LEU A 39 -3.87 -3.15 18.88
CA LEU A 39 -5.31 -3.19 19.17
C LEU A 39 -5.95 -4.53 18.76
N GLU A 40 -5.53 -5.09 17.63
CA GLU A 40 -6.01 -6.39 17.13
C GLU A 40 -5.60 -7.56 18.05
N ARG A 41 -4.36 -7.53 18.56
CA ARG A 41 -3.82 -8.60 19.42
C ARG A 41 -4.22 -8.46 20.89
N ALA A 42 -4.63 -7.27 21.33
CA ALA A 42 -4.99 -7.03 22.72
C ALA A 42 -6.33 -7.69 23.08
N PRO A 43 -6.44 -8.33 24.25
CA PRO A 43 -7.74 -8.72 24.77
C PRO A 43 -8.57 -7.46 25.05
N LEU A 44 -9.89 -7.57 24.92
CA LEU A 44 -10.80 -6.41 24.92
C LEU A 44 -10.71 -5.56 26.19
N ASP A 45 -10.42 -6.17 27.35
CA ASP A 45 -10.23 -5.50 28.64
C ASP A 45 -8.89 -4.74 28.74
N ALA A 46 -7.89 -5.10 27.94
CA ALA A 46 -6.59 -4.42 27.88
C ALA A 46 -6.53 -3.32 26.81
N VAL A 47 -7.47 -3.26 25.87
CA VAL A 47 -7.49 -2.25 24.78
C VAL A 47 -7.41 -0.82 25.33
N GLY A 48 -8.13 -0.54 26.43
CA GLY A 48 -8.13 0.78 27.07
C GLY A 48 -6.79 1.20 27.69
N ALA A 49 -5.85 0.27 27.87
CA ALA A 49 -4.53 0.54 28.41
C ALA A 49 -3.53 1.03 27.35
N ILE A 50 -3.83 0.88 26.05
CA ILE A 50 -2.95 1.33 24.96
C ILE A 50 -3.04 2.86 24.82
N PRO A 51 -1.97 3.63 25.12
CA PRO A 51 -2.00 5.09 25.07
C PRO A 51 -1.88 5.60 23.62
N ALA A 52 -2.95 5.46 22.83
CA ALA A 52 -2.96 5.77 21.40
C ALA A 52 -2.43 7.19 21.07
N ALA A 53 -2.71 8.19 21.91
CA ALA A 53 -2.20 9.55 21.72
C ALA A 53 -0.68 9.65 21.91
N ALA A 54 -0.11 8.97 22.91
CA ALA A 54 1.33 8.94 23.13
C ALA A 54 2.03 8.16 22.01
N LEU A 55 1.44 7.03 21.59
CA LEU A 55 1.96 6.24 20.47
C LEU A 55 1.90 7.05 19.16
N ALA A 56 0.83 7.81 18.90
CA ALA A 56 0.77 8.69 17.74
C ALA A 56 1.84 9.79 17.75
N ALA A 57 2.21 10.29 18.92
CA ALA A 57 3.22 11.34 19.08
C ALA A 57 4.66 10.80 19.00
N GLU A 58 4.96 9.68 19.66
CA GLU A 58 6.32 9.13 19.81
C GLU A 58 6.63 8.01 18.79
N GLY A 59 5.61 7.27 18.35
CA GLY A 59 5.72 6.09 17.50
C GLY A 59 6.44 6.32 16.16
N PRO A 60 6.16 7.40 15.41
CA PRO A 60 6.87 7.69 14.15
C PRO A 60 8.38 7.89 14.35
N ALA A 61 8.79 8.59 15.42
CA ALA A 61 10.20 8.81 15.73
C ALA A 61 10.90 7.48 16.09
N LEU A 62 10.24 6.63 16.88
CA LEU A 62 10.71 5.29 17.20
C LEU A 62 10.85 4.41 15.95
N CYS A 63 9.83 4.36 15.10
CA CYS A 63 9.85 3.56 13.86
C CYS A 63 10.99 4.01 12.94
N ASN A 64 11.18 5.33 12.79
CA ASN A 64 12.28 5.88 12.03
C ASN A 64 13.65 5.47 12.59
N ALA A 65 13.84 5.53 13.91
CA ALA A 65 15.10 5.11 14.55
C ALA A 65 15.42 3.63 14.30
N VAL A 66 14.43 2.74 14.45
CA VAL A 66 14.58 1.30 14.20
C VAL A 66 14.89 1.03 12.72
N VAL A 67 14.23 1.73 11.80
CA VAL A 67 14.48 1.60 10.35
C VAL A 67 15.89 2.08 9.99
N ARG A 68 16.35 3.22 10.50
CA ARG A 68 17.71 3.73 10.23
C ARG A 68 18.80 2.78 10.74
N ALA A 69 18.56 2.09 11.87
CA ALA A 69 19.46 1.06 12.40
C ALA A 69 19.63 -0.16 11.46
N LEU A 70 18.69 -0.41 10.55
CA LEU A 70 18.86 -1.42 9.49
C LEU A 70 20.01 -1.06 8.55
N GLY A 71 20.22 0.22 8.27
CA GLY A 71 21.25 0.70 7.33
C GLY A 71 22.57 1.13 7.94
N SER A 72 22.69 1.15 9.27
CA SER A 72 23.87 1.68 9.95
C SER A 72 24.11 1.04 11.31
N ASP A 73 25.34 0.56 11.54
CA ASP A 73 25.77 0.11 12.87
C ASP A 73 25.82 1.23 13.89
N VAL A 74 26.14 2.45 13.46
CA VAL A 74 26.15 3.63 14.34
C VAL A 74 24.74 3.91 14.85
N GLU A 75 23.73 3.85 13.98
CA GLU A 75 22.33 4.03 14.40
C GLU A 75 21.83 2.88 15.28
N LEU A 76 22.32 1.66 15.05
CA LEU A 76 22.04 0.52 15.94
C LEU A 76 22.66 0.70 17.33
N ASP A 77 23.89 1.22 17.41
CA ASP A 77 24.56 1.48 18.69
C ASP A 77 23.83 2.54 19.51
N ARG A 78 23.17 3.51 18.87
CA ARG A 78 22.33 4.52 19.53
C ARG A 78 21.10 3.93 20.22
N LEU A 79 20.59 2.79 19.76
CA LEU A 79 19.45 2.07 20.35
C LEU A 79 19.83 1.11 21.48
N ARG A 80 21.14 0.87 21.71
CA ARG A 80 21.62 0.03 22.81
C ARG A 80 21.36 0.69 24.16
N PRO A 81 21.45 -0.05 25.29
CA PRO A 81 21.17 0.50 26.62
C PRO A 81 21.96 1.76 27.00
N ASP A 82 23.20 1.87 26.51
CA ASP A 82 24.09 3.03 26.76
C ASP A 82 24.01 4.11 25.65
N GLY A 83 23.16 3.91 24.64
CA GLY A 83 23.00 4.81 23.50
C GLY A 83 22.08 6.00 23.80
N ASP A 84 22.19 7.06 23.00
CA ASP A 84 21.40 8.28 23.16
C ASP A 84 19.90 8.10 22.83
N LEU A 85 19.54 7.05 22.06
CA LEU A 85 18.16 6.66 21.76
C LEU A 85 17.65 5.53 22.66
N ALA A 86 18.41 5.11 23.68
CA ALA A 86 18.01 4.05 24.62
C ALA A 86 16.67 4.36 25.31
N ALA A 87 16.49 5.61 25.72
CA ALA A 87 15.26 6.07 26.36
C ALA A 87 14.04 5.90 25.44
N LEU A 88 14.19 6.19 24.14
CA LEU A 88 13.12 6.03 23.15
C LEU A 88 12.77 4.55 22.93
N ALA A 89 13.78 3.67 22.81
CA ALA A 89 13.56 2.22 22.72
C ALA A 89 12.87 1.68 24.00
N GLY A 90 13.21 2.22 25.18
CA GLY A 90 12.57 1.90 26.44
C GLY A 90 11.07 2.25 26.53
N ARG A 91 10.58 3.12 25.65
CA ARG A 91 9.16 3.51 25.59
C ARG A 91 8.27 2.45 24.94
N ILE A 92 8.81 1.44 24.27
CA ILE A 92 8.00 0.45 23.52
C ILE A 92 6.95 -0.23 24.39
N GLY A 93 7.33 -0.75 25.56
CA GLY A 93 6.40 -1.38 26.49
C GLY A 93 5.28 -0.42 26.94
N PRO A 94 5.61 0.74 27.53
CA PRO A 94 4.62 1.74 27.91
C PRO A 94 3.71 2.22 26.76
N LEU A 95 4.25 2.41 25.55
CA LEU A 95 3.47 2.80 24.37
C LEU A 95 2.48 1.72 23.92
N ALA A 96 2.77 0.45 24.23
CA ALA A 96 1.89 -0.69 23.98
C ALA A 96 0.96 -1.01 25.16
N GLY A 97 0.96 -0.19 26.22
CA GLY A 97 0.14 -0.43 27.42
C GLY A 97 0.69 -1.51 28.35
N ALA A 98 1.95 -1.94 28.16
CA ALA A 98 2.58 -2.90 29.07
C ALA A 98 2.76 -2.29 30.46
N GLY A 99 2.41 -3.05 31.50
CA GLY A 99 2.63 -2.65 32.88
C GLY A 99 4.13 -2.57 33.23
N PRO A 100 4.50 -1.84 34.30
CA PRO A 100 5.88 -1.81 34.78
C PRO A 100 6.41 -3.23 35.07
N GLY A 101 7.55 -3.60 34.49
CA GLY A 101 8.14 -4.93 34.63
C GLY A 101 7.50 -6.04 33.80
N ASP A 102 6.49 -5.75 32.96
CA ASP A 102 5.90 -6.75 32.06
C ASP A 102 6.77 -6.96 30.80
N ALA A 103 7.82 -7.77 30.99
CA ALA A 103 8.74 -8.12 29.93
C ALA A 103 8.05 -8.90 28.79
N ALA A 104 7.04 -9.73 29.09
CA ALA A 104 6.36 -10.53 28.08
C ALA A 104 5.54 -9.65 27.14
N ALA A 105 4.74 -8.71 27.67
CA ALA A 105 4.01 -7.74 26.87
C ALA A 105 4.96 -6.82 26.08
N THR A 106 6.08 -6.42 26.67
CA THR A 106 7.10 -5.61 25.97
C THR A 106 7.71 -6.36 24.77
N VAL A 107 8.05 -7.64 24.93
CA VAL A 107 8.56 -8.48 23.82
C VAL A 107 7.50 -8.63 22.72
N ALA A 108 6.24 -8.86 23.09
CA ALA A 108 5.14 -8.95 22.13
C ALA A 108 4.94 -7.64 21.35
N ALA A 109 5.13 -6.49 22.00
CA ALA A 109 5.07 -5.19 21.35
C ALA A 109 6.21 -4.97 20.34
N VAL A 110 7.44 -5.40 20.67
CA VAL A 110 8.59 -5.37 19.74
C VAL A 110 8.35 -6.30 18.56
N ASP A 111 7.79 -7.49 18.78
CA ASP A 111 7.45 -8.43 17.70
C ASP A 111 6.36 -7.86 16.77
N ALA A 112 5.35 -7.19 17.31
CA ALA A 112 4.36 -6.48 16.51
C ALA A 112 5.01 -5.37 15.65
N LEU A 113 5.92 -4.58 16.23
CA LEU A 113 6.67 -3.56 15.48
C LEU A 113 7.53 -4.18 14.37
N ARG A 114 8.23 -5.27 14.67
CA ARG A 114 9.01 -6.05 13.71
C ARG A 114 8.14 -6.50 12.53
N ALA A 115 6.94 -7.03 12.81
CA ALA A 115 6.02 -7.49 11.77
C ALA A 115 5.59 -6.34 10.85
N CYS A 116 5.29 -5.16 11.40
CA CYS A 116 4.94 -3.98 10.61
C CYS A 116 6.10 -3.47 9.75
N ILE A 117 7.32 -3.44 10.30
CA ILE A 117 8.53 -3.04 9.55
C ILE A 117 8.81 -4.05 8.42
N TRP A 118 8.69 -5.35 8.71
CA TRP A 118 8.86 -6.39 7.71
C TRP A 118 7.85 -6.27 6.57
N ALA A 119 6.56 -6.09 6.88
CA ALA A 119 5.53 -5.87 5.87
C ALA A 119 5.82 -4.64 5.01
N ALA A 120 6.14 -3.50 5.64
CA ALA A 120 6.47 -2.27 4.91
C ALA A 120 7.73 -2.39 4.04
N ALA A 121 8.70 -3.20 4.46
CA ALA A 121 9.91 -3.45 3.69
C ALA A 121 9.67 -4.38 2.48
N LEU A 122 8.80 -5.38 2.62
CA LEU A 122 8.35 -6.20 1.48
C LEU A 122 7.49 -5.40 0.48
N ASP A 123 6.80 -4.37 0.96
CA ASP A 123 6.08 -3.41 0.10
C ASP A 123 7.00 -2.37 -0.55
N THR A 124 8.33 -2.53 -0.49
CA THR A 124 9.29 -1.60 -1.12
C THR A 124 9.85 -2.26 -2.40
N PRO A 125 9.93 -1.56 -3.55
CA PRO A 125 10.30 -2.21 -4.82
C PRO A 125 11.76 -2.70 -4.83
N ALA A 126 12.61 -2.18 -3.94
CA ALA A 126 13.98 -2.65 -3.74
C ALA A 126 14.07 -4.07 -3.15
N SER A 127 12.98 -4.61 -2.60
CA SER A 127 12.93 -5.94 -1.98
C SER A 127 12.70 -7.10 -2.97
N ALA A 128 12.66 -6.84 -4.28
CA ALA A 128 12.41 -7.88 -5.29
C ALA A 128 13.55 -8.92 -5.40
N ASP A 129 14.75 -8.60 -4.91
CA ASP A 129 15.90 -9.49 -4.93
C ASP A 129 15.95 -10.37 -3.67
N ALA A 130 16.07 -11.69 -3.86
CA ALA A 130 16.10 -12.68 -2.78
C ALA A 130 17.31 -12.48 -1.84
N ALA A 131 18.45 -12.01 -2.35
CA ALA A 131 19.61 -11.72 -1.50
C ALA A 131 19.33 -10.52 -0.59
N THR A 132 18.69 -9.48 -1.12
CA THR A 132 18.26 -8.30 -0.35
C THR A 132 17.22 -8.66 0.71
N VAL A 133 16.22 -9.49 0.40
CA VAL A 133 15.22 -9.97 1.38
C VAL A 133 15.89 -10.75 2.51
N ARG A 134 16.84 -11.62 2.19
CA ARG A 134 17.59 -12.39 3.18
C ARG A 134 18.42 -11.46 4.08
N ALA A 135 19.18 -10.55 3.49
CA ALA A 135 19.98 -9.59 4.25
C ALA A 135 19.10 -8.76 5.20
N LEU A 136 17.96 -8.28 4.70
CA LEU A 136 16.97 -7.54 5.47
C LEU A 136 16.42 -8.37 6.64
N ALA A 137 16.08 -9.64 6.42
CA ALA A 137 15.58 -10.52 7.49
C ALA A 137 16.61 -10.73 8.59
N ASP A 138 17.86 -11.02 8.20
CA ASP A 138 18.98 -11.23 9.13
C ASP A 138 19.24 -9.95 9.93
N ARG A 139 19.27 -8.79 9.27
CA ARG A 139 19.52 -7.50 9.91
C ARG A 139 18.37 -7.03 10.80
N LEU A 140 17.11 -7.19 10.36
CA LEU A 140 15.94 -6.88 11.19
C LEU A 140 15.91 -7.76 12.44
N GLY A 141 16.33 -9.02 12.33
CA GLY A 141 16.54 -9.91 13.48
C GLY A 141 17.53 -9.34 14.51
N GLU A 142 18.69 -8.85 14.05
CA GLU A 142 19.70 -8.21 14.94
C GLU A 142 19.15 -6.94 15.60
N VAL A 143 18.54 -6.03 14.82
CA VAL A 143 18.00 -4.77 15.34
C VAL A 143 16.90 -5.03 16.39
N THR A 144 15.99 -5.96 16.10
CA THR A 144 14.88 -6.28 17.02
C THR A 144 15.37 -6.95 18.31
N ALA A 145 16.43 -7.75 18.25
CA ALA A 145 17.08 -8.30 19.43
C ALA A 145 17.69 -7.20 20.32
N VAL A 146 18.39 -6.22 19.73
CA VAL A 146 18.94 -5.06 20.47
C VAL A 146 17.83 -4.23 21.11
N VAL A 147 16.81 -3.87 20.33
CA VAL A 147 15.66 -3.08 20.81
C VAL A 147 14.91 -3.80 21.93
N THR A 148 14.72 -5.11 21.82
CA THR A 148 14.11 -5.94 22.88
C THR A 148 14.94 -5.91 24.16
N GLY A 149 16.26 -6.10 24.04
CA GLY A 149 17.17 -6.06 25.19
C GLY A 149 17.14 -4.72 25.91
N THR A 150 17.19 -3.61 25.15
CA THR A 150 17.09 -2.26 25.70
C THR A 150 15.72 -2.02 26.36
N ALA A 151 14.62 -2.35 25.68
CA ALA A 151 13.27 -2.13 26.20
C ALA A 151 13.01 -2.90 27.50
N VAL A 152 13.40 -4.17 27.56
CA VAL A 152 13.26 -5.00 28.77
C VAL A 152 14.17 -4.50 29.89
N ALA A 153 15.42 -4.13 29.59
CA ALA A 153 16.35 -3.60 30.59
C ALA A 153 15.82 -2.30 31.24
N THR A 154 15.16 -1.43 30.46
CA THR A 154 14.53 -0.21 30.99
C THR A 154 13.22 -0.46 31.76
N ALA A 155 12.52 -1.56 31.45
CA ALA A 155 11.25 -1.92 32.08
C ALA A 155 11.45 -2.54 33.47
N VAL A 156 12.61 -3.15 33.73
CA VAL A 156 12.99 -3.60 35.06
C VAL A 156 13.24 -2.35 35.90
N PRO A 157 12.37 -2.03 36.88
CA PRO A 157 12.68 -0.94 37.81
C PRO A 157 14.06 -1.28 38.37
N ALA A 158 14.98 -0.31 38.39
CA ALA A 158 16.21 -0.45 39.12
C ALA A 158 15.82 -0.76 40.56
N VAL A 159 15.74 -2.06 40.89
CA VAL A 159 15.61 -2.55 42.25
C VAL A 159 16.82 -1.92 42.87
N ALA A 160 16.59 -0.82 43.60
CA ALA A 160 17.63 0.04 44.12
C ALA A 160 18.66 -0.94 44.65
N ALA A 161 19.84 -0.95 44.02
CA ALA A 161 20.95 -1.72 44.50
C ALA A 161 21.18 -1.17 45.88
N ALA A 162 20.49 -1.75 46.86
CA ALA A 162 20.66 -1.45 48.25
C ALA A 162 22.15 -1.68 48.41
N PRO A 163 22.93 -0.63 48.74
CA PRO A 163 24.37 -0.79 48.87
C PRO A 163 24.57 -2.03 49.73
N PRO A 164 25.40 -3.00 49.29
CA PRO A 164 25.55 -4.26 50.01
C PRO A 164 25.75 -3.88 51.46
N ALA A 165 24.77 -4.21 52.31
CA ALA A 165 24.71 -3.72 53.67
C ALA A 165 26.08 -3.99 54.25
N ALA A 166 26.83 -2.91 54.50
CA ALA A 166 28.18 -2.99 55.01
C ALA A 166 28.09 -3.96 56.17
N ALA A 167 28.80 -5.09 56.05
CA ALA A 167 28.92 -6.07 57.10
C ALA A 167 29.29 -5.30 58.37
N GLN A 168 28.29 -5.00 59.20
CA GLN A 168 28.52 -4.57 60.56
C GLN A 168 29.27 -5.73 61.16
N ALA A 169 30.56 -5.49 61.38
CA ALA A 169 31.47 -6.40 62.03
C ALA A 169 30.76 -6.93 63.27
N ALA A 170 30.36 -8.20 63.19
CA ALA A 170 29.88 -8.95 64.32
C ALA A 170 31.02 -8.95 65.34
N GLY A 171 30.84 -8.17 66.41
CA GLY A 171 31.58 -8.37 67.64
C GLY A 171 31.34 -9.80 68.16
N PRO A 172 32.28 -10.35 68.95
CA PRO A 172 32.20 -11.72 69.44
C PRO A 172 30.89 -11.98 70.20
N PRO A 173 30.30 -13.18 70.04
CA PRO A 173 28.99 -13.50 70.61
C PRO A 173 29.04 -13.54 72.14
N ALA A 174 28.21 -12.72 72.77
CA ALA A 174 27.84 -12.89 74.17
C ALA A 174 26.95 -14.14 74.32
N PRO A 175 27.06 -14.92 75.42
CA PRO A 175 26.26 -16.11 75.64
C PRO A 175 24.78 -15.75 75.87
N HIS A 176 23.91 -16.20 74.97
CA HIS A 176 22.47 -16.02 75.11
C HIS A 176 21.88 -16.98 76.16
N ALA A 177 21.20 -16.37 77.13
CA ALA A 177 20.26 -17.03 78.02
C ALA A 177 19.06 -17.61 77.26
N ALA A 178 18.58 -18.76 77.74
CA ALA A 178 17.48 -19.52 77.20
C ALA A 178 16.13 -18.76 77.23
N PRO A 179 15.31 -18.82 76.16
CA PRO A 179 13.91 -18.38 76.20
C PRO A 179 12.96 -19.47 76.75
N PRO A 180 11.89 -19.10 77.48
CA PRO A 180 10.87 -20.02 77.98
C PRO A 180 9.84 -20.42 76.89
N PRO A 181 9.06 -21.49 77.12
CA PRO A 181 8.22 -22.10 76.08
C PRO A 181 6.85 -21.44 75.90
N ALA A 182 6.44 -21.41 74.63
CA ALA A 182 5.10 -21.53 74.05
C ALA A 182 3.85 -21.20 74.89
N THR A 183 3.01 -20.33 74.34
CA THR A 183 1.55 -20.46 74.45
C THR A 183 0.89 -20.31 73.08
N ALA A 184 0.04 -21.31 72.81
CA ALA A 184 -0.80 -21.46 71.64
C ALA A 184 -1.91 -20.41 71.56
N GLY A 185 -2.33 -20.06 70.33
CA GLY A 185 -3.47 -19.19 70.08
C GLY A 185 -3.71 -18.96 68.59
N LEU A 186 -4.08 -20.01 67.84
CA LEU A 186 -4.64 -19.89 66.49
C LEU A 186 -6.14 -19.52 66.60
N PRO A 187 -6.61 -18.41 66.00
CA PRO A 187 -8.04 -18.18 65.82
C PRO A 187 -8.58 -19.02 64.64
N PRO A 188 -9.85 -19.48 64.71
CA PRO A 188 -10.45 -20.27 63.64
C PRO A 188 -10.73 -19.42 62.39
N ALA A 189 -10.41 -20.00 61.24
CA ALA A 189 -10.70 -19.47 59.92
C ALA A 189 -12.22 -19.30 59.72
N ALA A 190 -12.65 -18.08 59.40
CA ALA A 190 -14.01 -17.80 58.97
C ALA A 190 -14.25 -18.42 57.58
N ALA A 191 -15.30 -19.23 57.48
CA ALA A 191 -15.75 -19.82 56.23
C ALA A 191 -16.20 -18.73 55.24
N PRO A 192 -15.93 -18.89 53.93
CA PRO A 192 -16.46 -17.98 52.92
C PRO A 192 -17.99 -18.09 52.83
N PRO A 193 -18.73 -16.98 52.65
CA PRO A 193 -20.18 -17.01 52.49
C PRO A 193 -20.58 -17.70 51.17
N ALA A 194 -21.63 -18.50 51.25
CA ALA A 194 -22.22 -19.20 50.11
C ALA A 194 -22.69 -18.22 49.01
N PRO A 195 -22.55 -18.59 47.72
CA PRO A 195 -23.10 -17.79 46.63
C PRO A 195 -24.64 -17.75 46.70
N PRO A 196 -25.28 -16.60 46.39
CA PRO A 196 -26.73 -16.51 46.35
C PRO A 196 -27.31 -17.40 45.23
N PRO A 197 -28.54 -17.93 45.40
CA PRO A 197 -29.18 -18.77 44.41
C PRO A 197 -29.45 -18.00 43.10
N ALA A 198 -29.16 -18.65 41.98
CA ALA A 198 -29.39 -18.14 40.63
C ALA A 198 -30.85 -17.68 40.46
N ALA A 199 -31.02 -16.41 40.10
CA ALA A 199 -32.29 -15.86 39.68
C ALA A 199 -32.75 -16.57 38.40
N ALA A 200 -33.99 -17.05 38.41
CA ALA A 200 -34.65 -17.64 37.25
C ALA A 200 -34.69 -16.64 36.08
N PRO A 201 -34.55 -17.11 34.82
CA PRO A 201 -34.62 -16.24 33.66
C PRO A 201 -36.02 -15.62 33.54
N ALA A 202 -36.08 -14.29 33.59
CA ALA A 202 -37.28 -13.52 33.28
C ALA A 202 -37.68 -13.81 31.82
N ALA A 203 -38.96 -14.17 31.64
CA ALA A 203 -39.57 -14.33 30.33
C ALA A 203 -39.40 -13.04 29.52
N GLY A 204 -38.78 -13.16 28.34
CA GLY A 204 -38.63 -12.07 27.40
C GLY A 204 -40.00 -11.55 26.92
N PRO A 205 -40.08 -10.26 26.54
CA PRO A 205 -41.32 -9.67 26.03
C PRO A 205 -41.77 -10.38 24.74
N PRO A 206 -43.09 -10.51 24.52
CA PRO A 206 -43.63 -11.15 23.32
C PRO A 206 -43.23 -10.37 22.07
N ALA A 207 -42.85 -11.11 21.03
CA ALA A 207 -42.48 -10.58 19.72
C ALA A 207 -43.61 -9.69 19.14
N PRO A 208 -43.30 -8.53 18.54
CA PRO A 208 -44.29 -7.70 17.88
C PRO A 208 -44.89 -8.43 16.68
N ALA A 209 -46.22 -8.42 16.58
CA ALA A 209 -46.97 -9.01 15.49
C ALA A 209 -46.53 -8.43 14.14
N ALA A 210 -46.29 -9.32 13.18
CA ALA A 210 -45.93 -8.96 11.82
C ALA A 210 -47.02 -8.10 11.16
N SER A 211 -46.63 -6.93 10.66
CA SER A 211 -47.48 -6.09 9.81
C SER A 211 -47.84 -6.83 8.52
N PRO A 212 -49.09 -6.74 8.03
CA PRO A 212 -49.48 -7.31 6.76
C PRO A 212 -48.74 -6.63 5.59
N PRO A 213 -48.45 -7.36 4.50
CA PRO A 213 -47.74 -6.82 3.35
C PRO A 213 -48.56 -5.72 2.66
N PRO A 214 -47.93 -4.64 2.17
CA PRO A 214 -48.61 -3.59 1.44
C PRO A 214 -49.18 -4.13 0.12
N ALA A 215 -50.41 -3.73 -0.18
CA ALA A 215 -51.11 -4.08 -1.40
C ALA A 215 -50.32 -3.63 -2.64
N ALA A 216 -50.23 -4.52 -3.63
CA ALA A 216 -49.52 -4.30 -4.89
C ALA A 216 -50.02 -3.02 -5.59
N ALA A 217 -49.08 -2.12 -5.90
CA ALA A 217 -49.35 -0.94 -6.69
C ALA A 217 -49.73 -1.34 -8.14
N PRO A 218 -50.67 -0.62 -8.78
CA PRO A 218 -51.04 -0.87 -10.17
C PRO A 218 -49.87 -0.58 -11.13
N PRO A 219 -49.78 -1.29 -12.26
CA PRO A 219 -48.69 -1.10 -13.21
C PRO A 219 -48.72 0.30 -13.84
N PRO A 220 -47.55 0.91 -14.10
CA PRO A 220 -47.47 2.24 -14.71
C PRO A 220 -47.99 2.20 -16.15
N ALA A 221 -48.72 3.27 -16.52
CA ALA A 221 -49.26 3.45 -17.86
C ALA A 221 -48.14 3.57 -18.91
N ALA A 222 -48.36 2.96 -20.08
CA ALA A 222 -47.41 2.96 -21.19
C ALA A 222 -47.09 4.39 -21.66
N PRO A 223 -45.81 4.70 -21.95
CA PRO A 223 -45.40 6.01 -22.42
C PRO A 223 -45.93 6.28 -23.84
N PRO A 224 -46.27 7.54 -24.18
CA PRO A 224 -46.71 7.92 -25.52
C PRO A 224 -45.58 7.77 -26.56
N PRO A 225 -45.93 7.55 -27.84
CA PRO A 225 -44.94 7.38 -28.90
C PRO A 225 -44.10 8.64 -29.12
N ALA A 226 -42.78 8.45 -29.23
CA ALA A 226 -41.80 9.51 -29.44
C ALA A 226 -42.02 10.23 -30.78
N ALA A 227 -41.90 11.56 -30.75
CA ALA A 227 -41.94 12.41 -31.94
C ALA A 227 -40.73 12.15 -32.86
N PRO A 228 -40.88 12.27 -34.19
CA PRO A 228 -39.77 12.08 -35.12
C PRO A 228 -38.70 13.18 -34.95
N PRO A 229 -37.40 12.83 -35.11
CA PRO A 229 -36.31 13.78 -34.94
C PRO A 229 -36.32 14.87 -36.02
N PRO A 230 -35.91 16.11 -35.68
CA PRO A 230 -35.79 17.20 -36.65
C PRO A 230 -34.69 16.94 -37.68
N ALA A 231 -34.92 17.40 -38.91
CA ALA A 231 -34.00 17.24 -40.03
C ALA A 231 -32.65 17.93 -39.78
N ALA A 232 -31.57 17.23 -40.14
CA ALA A 232 -30.20 17.71 -39.98
C ALA A 232 -29.93 19.00 -40.80
N PRO A 233 -29.20 19.98 -40.24
CA PRO A 233 -28.81 21.17 -40.99
C PRO A 233 -27.76 20.84 -42.08
N PRO A 234 -27.73 21.62 -43.18
CA PRO A 234 -26.80 21.41 -44.28
C PRO A 234 -25.33 21.67 -43.86
N PRO A 235 -24.36 20.98 -44.49
CA PRO A 235 -22.95 21.11 -44.13
C PRO A 235 -22.40 22.51 -44.42
N ALA A 236 -21.62 23.04 -43.47
CA ALA A 236 -20.97 24.33 -43.56
C ALA A 236 -19.89 24.34 -44.65
N ALA A 237 -19.76 25.48 -45.35
CA ALA A 237 -18.76 25.70 -46.39
C ALA A 237 -17.32 25.66 -45.83
N PRO A 238 -16.35 25.15 -46.62
CA PRO A 238 -14.95 25.07 -46.18
C PRO A 238 -14.32 26.46 -46.01
N PRO A 239 -13.42 26.65 -45.02
CA PRO A 239 -12.75 27.92 -44.78
C PRO A 239 -11.75 28.25 -45.91
N PRO A 240 -11.51 29.55 -46.18
CA PRO A 240 -10.57 30.00 -47.20
C PRO A 240 -9.12 29.68 -46.82
N ALA A 241 -8.32 29.32 -47.82
CA ALA A 241 -6.92 28.96 -47.69
C ALA A 241 -6.05 30.11 -47.15
N ALA A 242 -5.14 29.79 -46.24
CA ALA A 242 -4.18 30.73 -45.65
C ALA A 242 -3.16 31.24 -46.70
N PRO A 243 -2.74 32.51 -46.64
CA PRO A 243 -1.71 33.06 -47.51
C PRO A 243 -0.31 32.54 -47.16
N PRO A 244 0.62 32.45 -48.13
CA PRO A 244 1.98 31.96 -47.91
C PRO A 244 2.82 32.94 -47.06
N PRO A 245 3.82 32.43 -46.31
CA PRO A 245 4.69 33.25 -45.47
C PRO A 245 5.59 34.16 -46.31
N ARG A 246 5.82 35.38 -45.83
CA ARG A 246 6.73 36.35 -46.42
C ARG A 246 8.16 36.05 -45.96
N GLU A 247 9.03 35.73 -46.92
CA GLU A 247 10.47 35.72 -46.76
C GLU A 247 10.96 37.18 -46.85
N ASP A 248 11.23 37.83 -45.71
CA ASP A 248 12.12 39.00 -45.58
C ASP A 248 11.93 39.60 -44.17
N GLU A 249 12.54 39.00 -43.15
CA GLU A 249 12.75 39.68 -41.86
C GLU A 249 14.17 39.38 -41.34
N PRO A 250 15.05 40.40 -41.24
CA PRO A 250 16.44 40.20 -40.82
C PRO A 250 16.53 40.07 -39.29
N LEU A 251 17.23 39.03 -38.85
CA LEU A 251 17.50 38.72 -37.44
C LEU A 251 18.30 39.85 -36.75
N PRO A 252 17.95 40.26 -35.53
CA PRO A 252 18.75 41.22 -34.77
C PRO A 252 19.99 40.54 -34.15
N HIS A 253 21.14 41.18 -34.33
CA HIS A 253 22.40 40.87 -33.66
C HIS A 253 22.27 41.10 -32.15
N GLY A 254 22.38 40.03 -31.37
CA GLY A 254 22.47 40.05 -29.92
C GLY A 254 23.92 39.97 -29.45
N GLU A 255 24.25 40.86 -28.52
CA GLU A 255 25.56 41.17 -27.95
C GLU A 255 26.19 40.00 -27.15
N GLU A 256 27.50 39.83 -27.31
CA GLU A 256 28.38 39.02 -26.45
C GLU A 256 28.58 39.67 -25.07
N PRO A 257 28.47 38.93 -23.96
CA PRO A 257 29.19 39.26 -22.74
C PRO A 257 30.43 38.37 -22.60
N ALA A 258 31.55 39.04 -22.38
CA ALA A 258 32.82 38.48 -21.96
C ALA A 258 32.66 37.59 -20.71
N ASN A 259 33.19 36.37 -20.74
CA ASN A 259 33.44 35.63 -19.51
C ASN A 259 34.74 34.83 -19.59
N GLY A 260 35.55 34.99 -18.54
CA GLY A 260 36.92 34.52 -18.41
C GLY A 260 37.05 33.00 -18.32
N GLY A 261 38.20 32.51 -18.80
CA GLY A 261 38.59 31.11 -18.72
C GLY A 261 38.91 30.61 -17.30
N PRO A 262 39.11 29.30 -17.18
CA PRO A 262 40.45 28.82 -16.84
C PRO A 262 40.97 27.69 -17.74
N ALA A 263 42.28 27.46 -17.61
CA ALA A 263 43.20 26.65 -18.41
C ALA A 263 42.84 25.15 -18.61
N PRO A 264 43.41 24.48 -19.65
CA PRO A 264 43.07 23.13 -20.04
C PRO A 264 43.73 22.06 -19.16
N PHE A 265 42.93 21.07 -18.74
CA PHE A 265 43.43 19.80 -18.21
C PHE A 265 43.58 18.78 -19.34
N ALA A 266 44.70 18.07 -19.31
CA ALA A 266 45.13 17.07 -20.28
C ALA A 266 44.23 15.83 -20.28
N GLU A 267 43.87 15.36 -21.47
CA GLU A 267 43.29 14.03 -21.71
C GLU A 267 44.36 12.92 -21.51
N PRO A 268 44.05 11.84 -20.78
CA PRO A 268 44.74 10.58 -20.94
C PRO A 268 44.03 9.69 -21.96
N ALA A 269 44.77 9.29 -22.99
CA ALA A 269 44.42 8.24 -23.91
C ALA A 269 44.27 6.90 -23.16
N TYR A 270 43.10 6.28 -23.28
CA TYR A 270 42.91 4.85 -23.05
C TYR A 270 42.24 4.25 -24.28
N GLY A 271 43.00 3.40 -24.98
CA GLY A 271 42.48 2.50 -25.98
C GLY A 271 41.96 1.23 -25.32
N GLU A 272 40.72 0.87 -25.63
CA GLU A 272 40.19 -0.47 -25.44
C GLU A 272 40.00 -1.14 -26.81
N PRO A 273 40.40 -2.41 -26.97
CA PRO A 273 40.23 -3.16 -28.21
C PRO A 273 38.83 -3.79 -28.31
N ALA A 274 38.31 -3.81 -29.54
CA ALA A 274 37.03 -4.41 -29.91
C ALA A 274 36.99 -5.94 -29.70
N PRO A 275 35.83 -6.53 -29.35
CA PRO A 275 35.70 -7.98 -29.23
C PRO A 275 35.54 -8.67 -30.60
N GLU A 276 36.32 -9.74 -30.78
CA GLU A 276 36.29 -10.65 -31.92
C GLU A 276 34.98 -11.44 -32.02
N VAL A 277 34.44 -11.49 -33.23
CA VAL A 277 33.29 -12.30 -33.61
C VAL A 277 33.79 -13.68 -34.03
N HIS A 278 33.49 -14.71 -33.24
CA HIS A 278 33.75 -16.09 -33.63
C HIS A 278 32.58 -16.67 -34.42
N ASP A 279 32.85 -16.85 -35.71
CA ASP A 279 32.06 -17.55 -36.71
C ASP A 279 32.22 -19.06 -36.51
N LEU A 280 31.13 -19.78 -36.22
CA LEU A 280 31.11 -21.25 -36.11
C LEU A 280 30.10 -21.81 -37.11
N ARG A 281 30.61 -22.14 -38.30
CA ARG A 281 29.90 -22.94 -39.29
C ARG A 281 30.86 -23.91 -39.97
N ALA A 282 30.74 -25.20 -39.66
CA ALA A 282 30.86 -26.37 -40.54
C ALA A 282 31.22 -27.62 -39.72
N GLY A 283 30.52 -28.72 -39.97
CA GLY A 283 30.95 -30.05 -39.50
C GLY A 283 29.84 -31.09 -39.37
N GLN A 284 29.25 -31.49 -40.49
CA GLN A 284 28.56 -32.78 -40.63
C GLN A 284 29.62 -33.85 -40.94
N PRO A 285 29.50 -35.09 -40.40
CA PRO A 285 29.27 -36.22 -41.31
C PRO A 285 28.33 -37.32 -40.79
N ASP A 286 28.06 -38.24 -41.70
CA ASP A 286 26.99 -39.24 -41.80
C ASP A 286 27.03 -40.45 -40.83
N ALA A 287 25.80 -40.89 -40.52
CA ALA A 287 25.23 -42.25 -40.53
C ALA A 287 26.07 -43.50 -40.17
N ALA A 288 25.60 -44.29 -39.18
CA ALA A 288 24.87 -45.57 -39.39
C ALA A 288 24.82 -46.46 -38.11
N ASP A 289 23.70 -47.19 -37.98
CA ASP A 289 23.48 -48.43 -37.20
C ASP A 289 23.55 -48.46 -35.66
N SER A 290 22.37 -48.45 -35.01
CA SER A 290 21.92 -49.61 -34.20
C SER A 290 20.51 -49.42 -33.60
N PRO A 291 19.67 -50.48 -33.56
CA PRO A 291 18.35 -50.47 -32.96
C PRO A 291 18.35 -51.13 -31.57
N ASN A 292 17.91 -50.42 -30.53
CA ASN A 292 16.99 -50.94 -29.49
C ASN A 292 16.87 -49.99 -28.29
N GLY A 293 15.63 -49.56 -28.06
CA GLY A 293 14.97 -49.43 -26.76
C GLY A 293 15.79 -48.97 -25.55
N SER A 294 15.74 -47.67 -25.27
CA SER A 294 15.66 -47.15 -23.90
C SER A 294 14.96 -45.80 -23.93
N VAL A 295 13.75 -45.75 -23.37
CA VAL A 295 12.96 -44.53 -23.18
C VAL A 295 13.64 -43.72 -22.10
N THR A 296 14.53 -42.81 -22.50
CA THR A 296 15.02 -41.75 -21.64
C THR A 296 13.95 -40.67 -21.60
N GLN A 297 13.30 -40.50 -20.46
CA GLN A 297 12.42 -39.37 -20.16
C GLN A 297 13.14 -38.06 -20.54
N LEU A 298 12.54 -37.28 -21.43
CA LEU A 298 12.90 -35.87 -21.59
C LEU A 298 12.72 -35.17 -20.23
N PRO A 299 13.64 -34.27 -19.82
CA PRO A 299 13.40 -33.42 -18.68
C PRO A 299 12.11 -32.64 -18.92
N GLN A 300 11.18 -32.73 -17.97
CA GLN A 300 9.93 -31.99 -18.01
C GLN A 300 10.25 -30.50 -18.19
N ARG A 301 9.64 -29.92 -19.22
CA ARG A 301 9.61 -28.47 -19.42
C ARG A 301 9.04 -27.85 -18.15
N PRO A 302 9.74 -26.94 -17.46
CA PRO A 302 9.17 -26.26 -16.31
C PRO A 302 7.94 -25.47 -16.77
N ASP A 303 6.84 -25.62 -16.05
CA ASP A 303 5.57 -24.94 -16.27
C ASP A 303 5.78 -23.43 -16.46
N ALA A 304 5.24 -22.92 -17.55
CA ALA A 304 5.32 -21.52 -17.97
C ALA A 304 4.34 -20.62 -17.20
N ASP A 305 4.09 -20.90 -15.91
CA ASP A 305 2.99 -20.30 -15.14
C ASP A 305 3.41 -19.38 -13.98
N LEU A 306 4.67 -18.90 -13.95
CA LEU A 306 5.16 -18.01 -12.89
C LEU A 306 5.83 -16.71 -13.39
N ARG A 307 5.43 -16.19 -14.57
CA ARG A 307 5.98 -14.93 -15.11
C ARG A 307 5.05 -13.72 -15.05
N HIS A 308 4.16 -13.68 -14.04
CA HIS A 308 3.34 -12.49 -13.73
C HIS A 308 3.63 -11.85 -12.36
N GLY A 309 4.65 -12.30 -11.63
CA GLY A 309 4.98 -11.75 -10.31
C GLY A 309 6.33 -11.08 -10.25
N ALA A 310 6.44 -9.81 -10.68
CA ALA A 310 7.58 -8.93 -10.35
C ALA A 310 7.34 -7.45 -10.74
N ALA A 311 6.08 -7.00 -10.76
CA ALA A 311 5.73 -5.59 -10.90
C ALA A 311 4.78 -5.22 -9.76
N GLY A 312 5.35 -5.01 -8.56
CA GLY A 312 4.56 -4.70 -7.38
C GLY A 312 5.31 -3.83 -6.39
N ALA A 313 4.60 -2.81 -5.93
CA ALA A 313 4.80 -2.09 -4.67
C ALA A 313 5.72 -0.85 -4.69
N MET A 314 5.53 0.06 -5.65
CA MET A 314 4.95 1.34 -5.24
C MET A 314 3.45 1.03 -5.17
N ASP A 315 2.73 1.47 -4.14
CA ASP A 315 1.27 1.29 -4.12
C ASP A 315 0.76 1.81 -5.47
N ASP A 316 0.14 0.93 -6.28
CA ASP A 316 -0.31 1.30 -7.63
C ASP A 316 -1.15 2.57 -7.52
N GLY A 317 -1.87 2.70 -6.37
CA GLY A 317 -2.56 3.87 -5.84
C GLY A 317 -1.80 5.20 -5.95
N ASP A 318 -0.60 5.30 -5.37
CA ASP A 318 0.13 6.57 -5.33
C ASP A 318 0.79 6.88 -6.69
N LEU A 319 1.22 5.84 -7.42
CA LEU A 319 1.88 6.03 -8.72
C LEU A 319 0.95 6.61 -9.77
N TRP A 320 -0.31 6.15 -9.80
CA TRP A 320 -1.28 6.64 -10.79
C TRP A 320 -1.72 8.07 -10.48
N ILE A 321 -1.84 8.45 -9.19
CA ILE A 321 -2.17 9.82 -8.78
C ILE A 321 -1.07 10.79 -9.25
N ALA A 322 0.19 10.51 -8.93
CA ALA A 322 1.31 11.33 -9.40
C ALA A 322 1.37 11.40 -10.94
N THR A 323 0.91 10.34 -11.62
CA THR A 323 0.84 10.32 -13.07
C THR A 323 -0.32 11.15 -13.62
N LEU A 324 -1.48 11.14 -12.96
CA LEU A 324 -2.62 12.01 -13.27
C LEU A 324 -2.21 13.48 -13.13
N GLU A 325 -1.55 13.86 -12.02
CA GLU A 325 -1.07 15.22 -11.78
C GLU A 325 -0.12 15.70 -12.89
N ARG A 326 0.85 14.87 -13.30
CA ARG A 326 1.74 15.19 -14.42
C ARG A 326 1.00 15.41 -15.74
N HIS A 327 -0.10 14.69 -15.98
CA HIS A 327 -0.93 14.90 -17.17
C HIS A 327 -1.77 16.17 -17.07
N ILE A 328 -2.28 16.50 -15.90
CA ILE A 328 -2.97 17.77 -15.63
C ILE A 328 -2.04 18.95 -15.89
N ASP A 329 -0.81 18.93 -15.33
CA ASP A 329 0.20 19.96 -15.55
C ASP A 329 0.57 20.15 -17.02
N ARG A 330 0.55 19.06 -17.79
CA ARG A 330 0.78 19.10 -19.24
C ARG A 330 -0.41 19.75 -19.96
N CYS A 331 -1.63 19.31 -19.66
CA CYS A 331 -2.85 19.87 -20.22
C CYS A 331 -2.99 21.36 -19.91
N GLN A 332 -2.62 21.79 -18.71
CA GLN A 332 -2.62 23.21 -18.33
C GLN A 332 -1.65 24.05 -19.17
N ARG A 333 -0.46 23.51 -19.50
CA ARG A 333 0.54 24.22 -20.30
C ARG A 333 0.25 24.21 -21.79
N GLU A 334 -0.30 23.12 -22.30
CA GLU A 334 -0.46 22.88 -23.75
C GLU A 334 -1.90 23.13 -24.25
N GLY A 335 -2.87 23.29 -23.36
CA GLY A 335 -4.29 23.48 -23.72
C GLY A 335 -4.98 22.20 -24.22
N GLY A 336 -4.51 21.02 -23.81
CA GLY A 336 -5.07 19.73 -24.21
C GLY A 336 -6.18 19.23 -23.29
N GLY A 337 -7.11 18.42 -23.83
CA GLY A 337 -8.10 17.70 -23.01
C GLY A 337 -7.49 16.52 -22.24
N LEU A 338 -8.15 16.08 -21.19
CA LEU A 338 -7.80 14.89 -20.41
C LEU A 338 -9.09 14.31 -19.83
N ALA A 339 -9.29 13.00 -19.97
CA ALA A 339 -10.38 12.29 -19.30
C ALA A 339 -9.82 11.30 -18.27
N LEU A 340 -10.50 11.21 -17.14
CA LEU A 340 -10.27 10.20 -16.10
C LEU A 340 -11.52 9.34 -16.01
N LEU A 341 -11.36 8.01 -16.12
CA LEU A 341 -12.46 7.06 -16.01
C LEU A 341 -12.21 6.12 -14.83
N ARG A 342 -13.26 5.82 -14.07
CA ARG A 342 -13.31 4.77 -13.07
C ARG A 342 -14.19 3.63 -13.59
N VAL A 343 -13.67 2.41 -13.54
CA VAL A 343 -14.33 1.21 -14.06
C VAL A 343 -14.42 0.16 -12.95
N GLU A 344 -15.63 -0.33 -12.66
CA GLU A 344 -15.88 -1.34 -11.63
C GLU A 344 -16.79 -2.46 -12.19
N LEU A 345 -16.54 -3.72 -11.81
CA LEU A 345 -17.42 -4.83 -12.18
C LEU A 345 -18.77 -4.71 -11.46
N VAL A 346 -19.87 -4.93 -12.19
CA VAL A 346 -21.21 -5.04 -11.59
C VAL A 346 -21.25 -6.28 -10.71
N ASP A 347 -21.81 -6.14 -9.50
CA ASP A 347 -21.88 -7.20 -8.49
C ASP A 347 -20.50 -7.82 -8.16
N ALA A 348 -19.43 -7.00 -8.10
CA ALA A 348 -18.07 -7.48 -7.82
C ALA A 348 -17.99 -8.41 -6.60
N ASP A 349 -18.67 -8.06 -5.49
CA ASP A 349 -18.72 -8.89 -4.28
C ASP A 349 -19.34 -10.27 -4.54
N ARG A 350 -20.40 -10.34 -5.33
CA ARG A 350 -21.07 -11.60 -5.70
C ARG A 350 -20.19 -12.41 -6.65
N VAL A 351 -19.53 -11.75 -7.59
CA VAL A 351 -18.59 -12.38 -8.53
C VAL A 351 -17.43 -13.00 -7.74
N ALA A 352 -16.85 -12.26 -6.80
CA ALA A 352 -15.80 -12.72 -5.90
C ALA A 352 -16.28 -13.86 -4.99
N ALA A 353 -17.43 -13.72 -4.32
CA ALA A 353 -18.01 -14.75 -3.46
C ALA A 353 -18.37 -16.03 -4.23
N SER A 354 -18.67 -15.92 -5.52
CA SER A 354 -18.91 -17.08 -6.37
C SER A 354 -17.63 -17.79 -6.77
N ALA A 355 -16.46 -17.14 -6.72
CA ALA A 355 -15.23 -17.70 -7.24
C ALA A 355 -14.76 -18.91 -6.40
N PRO A 356 -14.24 -19.97 -7.05
CA PRO A 356 -13.52 -21.01 -6.32
C PRO A 356 -12.36 -20.40 -5.52
N GLU A 357 -12.00 -21.04 -4.41
CA GLU A 357 -10.83 -20.66 -3.62
C GLU A 357 -9.59 -20.59 -4.54
N GLY A 358 -8.86 -19.48 -4.46
CA GLY A 358 -7.70 -19.21 -5.34
C GLY A 358 -8.02 -18.64 -6.73
N GLN A 359 -9.30 -18.47 -7.11
CA GLN A 359 -9.69 -17.92 -8.42
C GLN A 359 -10.43 -16.57 -8.36
N ALA A 360 -10.49 -15.94 -7.18
CA ALA A 360 -11.13 -14.64 -6.99
C ALA A 360 -10.56 -13.56 -7.94
N GLY A 361 -9.29 -13.68 -8.36
CA GLY A 361 -8.64 -12.74 -9.28
C GLY A 361 -9.03 -12.87 -10.76
N VAL A 362 -9.62 -13.98 -11.20
CA VAL A 362 -9.84 -14.24 -12.63
C VAL A 362 -10.83 -13.25 -13.27
N PRO A 363 -11.99 -12.93 -12.66
CA PRO A 363 -12.92 -11.94 -13.22
C PRO A 363 -12.28 -10.56 -13.35
N TYR A 364 -11.48 -10.15 -12.36
CA TYR A 364 -10.76 -8.87 -12.39
C TYR A 364 -9.65 -8.85 -13.45
N GLY A 365 -8.96 -9.97 -13.66
CA GLY A 365 -8.01 -10.13 -14.77
C GLY A 365 -8.68 -9.97 -16.14
N ARG A 366 -9.92 -10.47 -16.30
CA ARG A 366 -10.72 -10.28 -17.51
C ARG A 366 -11.14 -8.83 -17.71
N LEU A 367 -11.56 -8.14 -16.65
CA LEU A 367 -11.82 -6.70 -16.69
C LEU A 367 -10.58 -5.94 -17.16
N ALA A 368 -9.44 -6.17 -16.51
CA ALA A 368 -8.19 -5.50 -16.86
C ALA A 368 -7.78 -5.75 -18.32
N GLN A 369 -7.98 -6.98 -18.82
CA GLN A 369 -7.70 -7.30 -20.22
C GLN A 369 -8.68 -6.61 -21.19
N ALA A 370 -9.96 -6.51 -20.86
CA ALA A 370 -10.95 -5.78 -21.66
C ALA A 370 -10.60 -4.28 -21.74
N VAL A 371 -10.25 -3.67 -20.60
CA VAL A 371 -9.78 -2.27 -20.54
C VAL A 371 -8.55 -2.08 -21.41
N ARG A 372 -7.52 -2.91 -21.26
CA ARG A 372 -6.27 -2.83 -22.05
C ARG A 372 -6.48 -2.96 -23.56
N ARG A 373 -7.51 -3.70 -24.01
CA ARG A 373 -7.85 -3.82 -25.44
C ARG A 373 -8.62 -2.61 -25.98
N ALA A 374 -9.34 -1.90 -25.13
CA ALA A 374 -10.15 -0.75 -25.52
C ALA A 374 -9.35 0.57 -25.57
N ILE A 375 -8.34 0.71 -24.71
CA ILE A 375 -7.53 1.93 -24.59
C ILE A 375 -6.44 2.03 -25.67
N ARG A 376 -5.95 3.24 -25.93
CA ARG A 376 -4.82 3.52 -26.82
C ARG A 376 -3.50 3.28 -26.10
N ARG A 377 -2.40 3.21 -26.88
CA ARG A 377 -1.04 3.03 -26.34
C ARG A 377 -0.59 4.13 -25.37
N GLN A 378 -1.12 5.35 -25.54
CA GLN A 378 -0.78 6.52 -24.72
C GLN A 378 -1.68 6.68 -23.48
N ASP A 379 -2.76 5.92 -23.42
CA ASP A 379 -3.65 5.90 -22.27
C ASP A 379 -3.01 5.01 -21.21
N LEU A 380 -3.28 5.32 -19.95
CA LEU A 380 -2.72 4.60 -18.80
C LEU A 380 -3.85 3.92 -18.04
N VAL A 381 -3.56 2.71 -17.54
CA VAL A 381 -4.47 1.96 -16.69
C VAL A 381 -3.77 1.64 -15.38
N ALA A 382 -4.43 1.95 -14.27
CA ALA A 382 -4.08 1.49 -12.94
C ALA A 382 -5.21 0.61 -12.43
N SER A 383 -4.89 -0.43 -11.67
CA SER A 383 -5.89 -1.31 -11.06
C SER A 383 -5.68 -1.33 -9.57
N ASP A 384 -6.76 -1.21 -8.80
CA ASP A 384 -6.69 -1.45 -7.37
C ASP A 384 -6.90 -2.95 -7.07
N HIS A 385 -6.55 -3.34 -5.84
CA HIS A 385 -6.71 -4.70 -5.35
C HIS A 385 -8.18 -5.09 -5.10
N GLN A 386 -9.12 -4.15 -5.23
CA GLN A 386 -10.55 -4.34 -5.02
C GLN A 386 -11.31 -4.56 -6.33
N GLY A 387 -10.59 -4.68 -7.45
CA GLY A 387 -11.20 -4.95 -8.75
C GLY A 387 -11.73 -3.74 -9.47
N ARG A 388 -11.25 -2.55 -9.09
CA ARG A 388 -11.51 -1.30 -9.79
C ARG A 388 -10.32 -0.96 -10.67
N ALA A 389 -10.61 -0.29 -11.78
CA ALA A 389 -9.59 0.23 -12.66
C ALA A 389 -9.79 1.73 -12.88
N TRP A 390 -8.68 2.45 -12.86
CA TRP A 390 -8.59 3.85 -13.26
C TRP A 390 -7.95 3.94 -14.63
N VAL A 391 -8.56 4.71 -15.53
CA VAL A 391 -8.02 4.98 -16.88
C VAL A 391 -7.76 6.46 -17.02
N ILE A 392 -6.52 6.83 -17.33
CA ILE A 392 -6.10 8.20 -17.63
C ILE A 392 -5.93 8.29 -19.15
N ALA A 393 -6.73 9.13 -19.81
CA ALA A 393 -6.79 9.25 -21.27
C ALA A 393 -6.43 10.68 -21.73
N PRO A 394 -5.14 10.96 -22.00
CA PRO A 394 -4.69 12.29 -22.45
C PRO A 394 -5.20 12.62 -23.86
N GLY A 395 -5.56 13.88 -24.09
CA GLY A 395 -6.10 14.37 -25.35
C GLY A 395 -7.56 13.95 -25.60
N VAL A 396 -8.27 13.48 -24.57
CA VAL A 396 -9.65 13.03 -24.66
C VAL A 396 -10.56 14.04 -23.97
N GLY A 397 -11.47 14.66 -24.73
CA GLY A 397 -12.59 15.45 -24.20
C GLY A 397 -13.84 14.60 -23.98
N ARG A 398 -14.95 15.20 -23.56
CA ARG A 398 -16.19 14.51 -23.18
C ARG A 398 -16.71 13.48 -24.18
N ALA A 399 -16.91 13.87 -25.44
CA ALA A 399 -17.39 12.94 -26.47
C ALA A 399 -16.45 11.73 -26.65
N GLY A 400 -15.14 11.95 -26.52
CA GLY A 400 -14.16 10.87 -26.58
C GLY A 400 -14.17 9.98 -25.34
N ALA A 401 -14.45 10.54 -24.16
CA ALA A 401 -14.58 9.81 -22.91
C ALA A 401 -15.80 8.87 -22.95
N ILE A 402 -16.94 9.36 -23.45
CA ILE A 402 -18.15 8.55 -23.68
C ILE A 402 -17.84 7.39 -24.62
N ALA A 403 -17.24 7.67 -25.78
CA ALA A 403 -16.88 6.64 -26.76
C ALA A 403 -15.82 5.65 -26.25
N LEU A 404 -14.98 6.05 -25.28
CA LEU A 404 -14.03 5.17 -24.61
C LEU A 404 -14.76 4.27 -23.59
N ALA A 405 -15.65 4.85 -22.77
CA ALA A 405 -16.46 4.12 -21.80
C ALA A 405 -17.36 3.07 -22.48
N GLU A 406 -18.06 3.43 -23.57
CA GLU A 406 -18.90 2.50 -24.34
C GLU A 406 -18.09 1.31 -24.87
N ARG A 407 -16.88 1.57 -25.37
CA ARG A 407 -15.99 0.53 -25.91
C ARG A 407 -15.45 -0.39 -24.81
N ILE A 408 -15.10 0.16 -23.65
CA ILE A 408 -14.71 -0.64 -22.48
C ILE A 408 -15.88 -1.52 -22.04
N GLY A 409 -17.07 -0.93 -21.87
CA GLY A 409 -18.28 -1.66 -21.48
C GLY A 409 -18.64 -2.78 -22.47
N ALA A 410 -18.59 -2.50 -23.77
CA ALA A 410 -18.79 -3.51 -24.80
C ALA A 410 -17.70 -4.59 -24.76
N GLY A 411 -16.44 -4.23 -24.53
CA GLY A 411 -15.33 -5.18 -24.40
C GLY A 411 -15.47 -6.14 -23.23
N VAL A 412 -16.04 -5.67 -22.10
CA VAL A 412 -16.34 -6.50 -20.92
C VAL A 412 -17.51 -7.44 -21.20
N GLU A 413 -18.59 -6.94 -21.82
CA GLU A 413 -19.80 -7.71 -22.13
C GLU A 413 -19.56 -8.81 -23.17
N HIS A 414 -18.79 -8.52 -24.23
CA HIS A 414 -18.43 -9.51 -25.27
C HIS A 414 -17.26 -10.40 -24.86
N GLY A 415 -16.72 -10.21 -23.65
CA GLY A 415 -15.66 -11.04 -23.10
C GLY A 415 -16.13 -12.47 -22.80
N GLU A 416 -15.20 -13.29 -22.32
CA GLU A 416 -15.53 -14.65 -21.92
C GLU A 416 -16.47 -14.63 -20.70
N THR A 417 -17.59 -15.35 -20.80
CA THR A 417 -18.57 -15.46 -19.71
C THR A 417 -17.94 -16.02 -18.44
N TRP A 418 -18.29 -15.46 -17.28
CA TRP A 418 -17.94 -16.02 -15.98
C TRP A 418 -19.06 -16.95 -15.53
N ARG A 419 -18.76 -18.26 -15.51
CA ARG A 419 -19.74 -19.30 -15.14
C ARG A 419 -21.04 -19.24 -15.93
N GLY A 420 -20.93 -18.94 -17.23
CA GLY A 420 -22.08 -18.85 -18.14
C GLY A 420 -22.85 -17.53 -18.08
N ALA A 421 -22.48 -16.59 -17.21
CA ALA A 421 -23.03 -15.24 -17.19
C ALA A 421 -22.05 -14.24 -17.85
N PRO A 422 -22.51 -13.29 -18.67
CA PRO A 422 -21.66 -12.20 -19.15
C PRO A 422 -21.23 -11.33 -17.97
N LEU A 423 -19.99 -10.84 -18.01
CA LEU A 423 -19.54 -9.81 -17.09
C LEU A 423 -20.09 -8.46 -17.55
N ALA A 424 -20.37 -7.57 -16.60
CA ALA A 424 -20.74 -6.18 -16.87
C ALA A 424 -19.87 -5.27 -16.01
N ALA A 425 -19.68 -4.03 -16.48
CA ALA A 425 -18.98 -3.00 -15.74
C ALA A 425 -19.82 -1.72 -15.68
N THR A 426 -19.73 -1.02 -14.56
CA THR A 426 -20.20 0.36 -14.40
C THR A 426 -19.01 1.30 -14.53
N ILE A 427 -19.19 2.39 -15.27
CA ILE A 427 -18.12 3.32 -15.61
C ILE A 427 -18.57 4.74 -15.26
N GLY A 428 -17.83 5.43 -14.42
CA GLY A 428 -17.94 6.88 -14.23
C GLY A 428 -16.75 7.59 -14.87
N PHE A 429 -16.95 8.81 -15.37
CA PHE A 429 -15.84 9.59 -15.92
C PHE A 429 -15.96 11.08 -15.61
N ALA A 430 -14.80 11.75 -15.63
CA ALA A 430 -14.65 13.19 -15.49
C ALA A 430 -13.64 13.72 -16.52
N VAL A 431 -13.84 14.95 -16.98
CA VAL A 431 -13.04 15.61 -18.02
C VAL A 431 -12.40 16.88 -17.44
N TYR A 432 -11.07 16.97 -17.57
CA TYR A 432 -10.30 18.15 -17.19
C TYR A 432 -10.80 19.41 -17.92
N GLY A 433 -11.01 20.47 -17.16
CA GLY A 433 -11.50 21.77 -17.64
C GLY A 433 -13.02 21.92 -17.60
N GLU A 434 -13.76 20.81 -17.65
CA GLU A 434 -15.23 20.79 -17.59
C GLU A 434 -15.73 20.35 -16.21
N ASP A 435 -15.19 19.25 -15.68
CA ASP A 435 -15.64 18.68 -14.39
C ASP A 435 -14.67 19.01 -13.23
N GLY A 436 -13.49 19.56 -13.52
CA GLY A 436 -12.48 19.93 -12.53
C GLY A 436 -11.17 20.36 -13.17
N ARG A 437 -10.29 21.03 -12.42
CA ARG A 437 -8.96 21.47 -12.90
C ARG A 437 -7.78 20.92 -12.07
N ASP A 438 -8.05 19.99 -11.18
CA ASP A 438 -7.07 19.36 -10.30
C ASP A 438 -7.39 17.87 -10.13
N GLY A 439 -6.37 17.11 -9.69
CA GLY A 439 -6.48 15.66 -9.53
C GLY A 439 -7.62 15.24 -8.60
N PRO A 440 -7.65 15.73 -7.34
CA PRO A 440 -8.70 15.39 -6.39
C PRO A 440 -10.13 15.63 -6.92
N THR A 441 -10.39 16.80 -7.53
CA THR A 441 -11.71 17.10 -8.07
C THR A 441 -12.12 16.15 -9.20
N LEU A 442 -11.20 15.81 -10.12
CA LEU A 442 -11.49 14.86 -11.20
C LEU A 442 -11.75 13.44 -10.68
N ILE A 443 -11.02 13.02 -9.64
CA ILE A 443 -11.22 11.74 -8.97
C ILE A 443 -12.63 11.70 -8.38
N ASP A 444 -12.97 12.66 -7.52
CA ASP A 444 -14.26 12.75 -6.86
C ASP A 444 -15.42 12.75 -7.87
N ARG A 445 -15.29 13.48 -8.99
CA ARG A 445 -16.32 13.53 -10.03
C ARG A 445 -16.48 12.24 -10.81
N ALA A 446 -15.38 11.56 -11.13
CA ALA A 446 -15.45 10.24 -11.75
C ALA A 446 -16.09 9.21 -10.81
N GLU A 447 -15.82 9.30 -9.49
CA GLU A 447 -16.46 8.45 -8.49
C GLU A 447 -17.95 8.74 -8.35
N GLU A 448 -18.34 10.02 -8.24
CA GLU A 448 -19.73 10.46 -8.16
C GLU A 448 -20.53 10.00 -9.39
N ALA A 449 -19.97 10.18 -10.59
CA ALA A 449 -20.58 9.73 -11.84
C ALA A 449 -20.83 8.22 -11.85
N MET A 450 -19.85 7.42 -11.38
CA MET A 450 -19.99 5.96 -11.29
C MET A 450 -21.07 5.54 -10.28
N LEU A 451 -21.13 6.20 -9.13
CA LEU A 451 -22.16 5.96 -8.12
C LEU A 451 -23.56 6.32 -8.65
N ALA A 452 -23.68 7.45 -9.36
CA ALA A 452 -24.92 7.85 -10.01
C ALA A 452 -25.37 6.83 -11.07
N ALA A 453 -24.45 6.31 -11.88
CA ALA A 453 -24.75 5.25 -12.84
C ALA A 453 -25.23 3.97 -12.17
N THR A 454 -24.56 3.57 -11.10
CA THR A 454 -24.92 2.40 -10.29
C THR A 454 -26.33 2.57 -9.72
N ALA A 455 -26.64 3.73 -9.13
CA ALA A 455 -27.95 4.03 -8.56
C ALA A 455 -29.07 4.07 -9.61
N ALA A 456 -28.77 4.55 -10.82
CA ALA A 456 -29.72 4.61 -11.93
C ALA A 456 -29.84 3.27 -12.70
N GLY A 457 -29.02 2.26 -12.38
CA GLY A 457 -28.98 1.00 -13.12
C GLY A 457 -28.50 1.15 -14.56
N VAL A 458 -27.73 2.19 -14.86
CA VAL A 458 -27.11 2.42 -16.17
C VAL A 458 -25.63 2.07 -16.12
N ARG A 459 -25.06 1.73 -17.28
CA ARG A 459 -23.66 1.28 -17.37
C ARG A 459 -22.63 2.41 -17.35
N ILE A 460 -23.02 3.58 -17.84
CA ILE A 460 -22.12 4.72 -18.00
C ILE A 460 -22.75 5.91 -17.29
N GLY A 461 -22.00 6.47 -16.35
CA GLY A 461 -22.33 7.67 -15.62
C GLY A 461 -21.48 8.81 -16.11
N GLU A 462 -22.15 9.93 -16.36
CA GLU A 462 -21.52 11.19 -16.67
C GLU A 462 -21.46 12.04 -15.40
N ALA A 463 -20.33 12.73 -15.18
CA ALA A 463 -20.23 13.70 -14.11
C ALA A 463 -21.31 14.77 -14.33
N ILE A 464 -22.09 15.04 -13.29
CA ILE A 464 -23.11 16.09 -13.32
C ILE A 464 -22.35 17.42 -13.52
N PRO A 465 -22.65 18.17 -14.61
CA PRO A 465 -22.02 19.45 -14.83
C PRO A 465 -22.22 20.30 -13.59
N GLN A 466 -21.13 20.85 -13.05
CA GLN A 466 -21.27 21.80 -11.96
C GLN A 466 -22.09 22.95 -12.53
N SER A 467 -23.29 23.16 -12.00
CA SER A 467 -24.06 24.34 -12.38
C SER A 467 -23.20 25.52 -11.99
N ASP A 468 -22.86 26.41 -12.92
CA ASP A 468 -22.07 27.65 -12.71
C ASP A 468 -22.74 28.64 -11.72
N ASP A 469 -23.64 28.16 -10.87
CA ASP A 469 -24.52 28.89 -9.99
C ASP A 469 -23.80 29.50 -8.77
N ASP A 470 -22.49 29.25 -8.62
CA ASP A 470 -21.63 29.95 -7.65
C ASP A 470 -21.15 31.33 -8.16
N GLY A 471 -21.57 31.75 -9.36
CA GLY A 471 -20.92 32.84 -10.10
C GLY A 471 -21.82 33.96 -10.63
N GLN A 472 -23.09 34.08 -10.24
CA GLN A 472 -23.79 35.38 -10.38
C GLN A 472 -23.17 36.38 -9.41
N SER A 473 -22.05 36.94 -9.88
CA SER A 473 -21.45 38.17 -9.45
C SER A 473 -22.57 39.20 -9.27
N GLY A 474 -22.95 39.46 -8.01
CA GLY A 474 -23.82 40.57 -7.67
C GLY A 474 -23.32 41.87 -8.32
N PRO A 475 -24.23 42.81 -8.64
CA PRO A 475 -23.88 44.01 -9.39
C PRO A 475 -22.75 44.77 -8.68
N ARG A 476 -21.60 44.90 -9.34
CA ARG A 476 -20.55 45.84 -8.93
C ARG A 476 -21.14 47.25 -8.99
N LEU A 477 -21.54 47.77 -7.83
CA LEU A 477 -21.80 49.19 -7.63
C LEU A 477 -20.49 49.95 -7.88
N VAL A 478 -20.39 50.55 -9.06
CA VAL A 478 -19.38 51.56 -9.38
C VAL A 478 -19.70 52.78 -8.51
N ARG A 479 -18.73 53.21 -7.70
CA ARG A 479 -18.74 54.50 -7.00
C ARG A 479 -17.69 55.41 -7.60
#